data_AF-A0A7H8LUT9-F1
#
_entry.id   AF-A0A7H8LUT9-F1
#
_cell.length_a   1.000
_cell.length_b   1.000
_cell.length_c   1.000
_cell.angle_alpha   90.00
_cell.angle_beta   90.00
_cell.angle_gamma   90.00
#
_symmetry.space_group_name_H-M   'P 1'
#
loop_
_entity.id
_entity.type
_entity.pdbx_description
1 polymer ?
#
loop_
_entity_poly.entity_id
_entity_poly.type
_entity_poly.pdbx_seq_one_letter_code
_entity_poly.pdbx_strand_id
1 'polypeptide(L)'
;MSGFKKFLFRGNLVDLAVAFVVGAAFAGLVKDFANSFITPLIALIGGKPDYTRLAVTIDGTTFPYGVFVTSAIAFAITAAIVYFLVVLPTTKLIERMDRGKEATERECPQCLSEIPMKASRCRYCTSEIVPATEVPY
;
A
#
# COMPACT_ATOMS: atom_id res chain seq x y z
N MET A 1 -7.10 23.33 25.68
CA MET A 1 -6.54 23.47 24.31
C MET A 1 -5.07 23.08 24.21
N SER A 2 -4.22 23.33 25.22
CA SER A 2 -2.78 22.97 25.21
C SER A 2 -2.49 21.46 25.18
N GLY A 3 -3.32 20.64 25.84
CA GLY A 3 -3.17 19.17 25.86
C GLY A 3 -3.40 18.49 24.50
N PHE A 4 -4.38 18.98 23.73
CA PHE A 4 -4.69 18.45 22.40
C PHE A 4 -3.57 18.76 21.38
N LYS A 5 -3.02 19.97 21.43
CA LYS A 5 -1.85 20.37 20.63
C LYS A 5 -0.62 19.49 20.94
N LYS A 6 -0.34 19.23 22.23
CA LYS A 6 0.75 18.32 22.66
C LYS A 6 0.54 16.85 22.26
N PHE A 7 -0.72 16.42 22.14
CA PHE A 7 -1.04 15.09 21.63
C PHE A 7 -0.81 15.00 20.12
N LEU A 8 -1.28 15.98 19.34
CA LEU A 8 -1.07 16.04 17.90
C LEU A 8 0.40 16.12 17.50
N PHE A 9 1.22 16.88 18.23
CA PHE A 9 2.67 16.97 17.96
C PHE A 9 3.48 15.75 18.39
N ARG A 10 2.84 14.70 18.88
CA ARG A 10 3.49 13.40 19.07
C ARG A 10 3.66 12.80 17.66
N GLY A 11 4.81 13.10 17.02
CA GLY A 11 5.07 12.96 15.57
C GLY A 11 4.49 11.72 14.87
N ASN A 12 4.46 10.58 15.54
CA ASN A 12 3.82 9.34 15.07
C ASN A 12 2.34 9.50 14.62
N LEU A 13 1.57 10.44 15.19
CA LEU A 13 0.17 10.65 14.83
C LEU A 13 0.00 11.50 13.56
N VAL A 14 0.90 12.45 13.31
CA VAL A 14 0.80 13.33 12.14
C VAL A 14 1.10 12.53 10.88
N ASP A 15 2.16 11.72 10.90
CA ASP A 15 2.55 10.88 9.77
C ASP A 15 1.46 9.87 9.42
N LEU A 16 0.86 9.24 10.44
CA LEU A 16 -0.26 8.32 10.27
C LEU A 16 -1.52 9.03 9.72
N ALA A 17 -1.83 10.23 10.22
CA ALA A 17 -2.96 11.01 9.73
C ALA A 17 -2.78 11.42 8.27
N VAL A 18 -1.58 11.86 7.88
CA VAL A 18 -1.25 12.21 6.49
C VAL A 18 -1.36 10.99 5.60
N ALA A 19 -0.81 9.84 6.01
CA ALA A 19 -0.90 8.60 5.25
C ALA A 19 -2.35 8.18 4.99
N PHE A 20 -3.22 8.29 6.00
CA PHE A 20 -4.64 7.97 5.85
C PHE A 20 -5.38 8.90 4.89
N VAL A 21 -5.18 10.22 5.02
CA VAL A 21 -5.85 11.22 4.16
C VAL A 21 -5.41 11.06 2.70
N VAL A 22 -4.11 10.88 2.46
CA VAL A 22 -3.58 10.65 1.11
C VAL A 22 -4.09 9.33 0.55
N GLY A 23 -4.11 8.27 1.35
CA GLY A 23 -4.66 6.97 0.96
C GLY A 23 -6.14 7.04 0.56
N ALA A 24 -6.96 7.74 1.34
CA ALA A 24 -8.38 7.92 1.05
C ALA A 24 -8.61 8.75 -0.22
N ALA A 25 -7.89 9.86 -0.39
CA ALA A 25 -7.98 10.70 -1.58
C ALA A 25 -7.55 9.94 -2.85
N PHE A 26 -6.47 9.17 -2.76
CA PHE A 26 -6.00 8.36 -3.87
C PHE A 26 -7.00 7.26 -4.24
N ALA A 27 -7.57 6.55 -3.26
CA ALA A 27 -8.62 5.56 -3.51
C ALA A 27 -9.83 6.17 -4.22
N GLY A 28 -10.21 7.40 -3.84
CA GLY A 28 -11.25 8.19 -4.53
C GLY A 28 -10.91 8.45 -5.99
N LEU A 29 -9.70 8.98 -6.26
CA LEU A 29 -9.25 9.29 -7.62
C LEU A 29 -9.26 8.06 -8.55
N VAL A 30 -8.77 6.91 -8.06
CA VAL A 30 -8.75 5.67 -8.83
C VAL A 30 -10.18 5.18 -9.09
N LYS A 31 -11.07 5.26 -8.10
CA LYS A 31 -12.48 4.89 -8.24
C LYS A 31 -13.17 5.76 -9.29
N ASP A 32 -12.94 7.06 -9.27
CA ASP A 32 -13.52 8.00 -10.25
C ASP A 32 -12.99 7.72 -11.65
N PHE A 33 -11.68 7.47 -11.79
CA PHE A 33 -11.10 7.05 -13.07
C PHE A 33 -11.74 5.76 -13.61
N ALA A 34 -11.89 4.74 -12.77
CA ALA A 34 -12.52 3.49 -13.17
C ALA A 34 -13.99 3.69 -13.60
N ASN A 35 -14.75 4.48 -12.84
CA ASN A 35 -16.15 4.76 -13.15
C ASN A 35 -16.30 5.60 -14.43
N SER A 36 -15.43 6.58 -14.65
CA SER A 36 -15.52 7.50 -15.79
C SER A 36 -15.01 6.91 -17.09
N PHE A 37 -14.05 5.99 -17.06
CA PHE A 37 -13.43 5.45 -18.28
C PHE A 37 -13.69 3.97 -18.50
N ILE A 38 -13.68 3.16 -17.44
CA ILE A 38 -13.75 1.70 -17.57
C ILE A 38 -15.20 1.22 -17.62
N THR A 39 -16.06 1.67 -16.70
CA THR A 39 -17.48 1.31 -16.70
C THR A 39 -18.18 1.59 -18.04
N PRO A 40 -18.02 2.78 -18.68
CA PRO A 40 -18.61 3.02 -20.00
C PRO A 40 -17.97 2.17 -21.11
N LEU A 41 -16.68 1.84 -21.01
CA LEU A 41 -16.01 0.98 -22.00
C LEU A 41 -16.51 -0.47 -21.93
N ILE A 42 -16.75 -0.98 -20.72
CA ILE A 42 -17.40 -2.29 -20.50
C ILE A 42 -18.84 -2.24 -21.02
N ALA A 43 -19.59 -1.17 -20.73
CA ALA A 43 -20.96 -1.00 -21.21
C ALA A 43 -21.03 -0.94 -22.76
N LEU A 44 -19.98 -0.46 -23.42
CA LEU A 44 -19.89 -0.41 -24.87
C LEU A 44 -19.61 -1.79 -25.49
N ILE A 45 -18.71 -2.57 -24.89
CA ILE A 45 -18.32 -3.91 -25.38
C ILE A 45 -19.39 -4.97 -25.02
N GLY A 46 -20.08 -4.77 -23.90
CA GLY A 46 -21.07 -5.69 -23.36
C GLY A 46 -22.48 -5.62 -23.97
N GLY A 47 -22.76 -4.62 -24.81
CA GLY A 47 -24.11 -4.26 -25.22
C GLY A 47 -24.89 -3.55 -24.10
N LYS A 48 -25.92 -2.77 -24.50
CA LYS A 48 -26.79 -1.84 -23.71
C LYS A 48 -26.47 -1.73 -22.20
N PRO A 49 -26.41 -0.50 -21.64
CA PRO A 49 -25.75 -0.14 -20.37
C PRO A 49 -26.33 -0.76 -19.07
N ASP A 50 -27.28 -1.67 -19.18
CA ASP A 50 -27.95 -2.32 -18.07
C ASP A 50 -27.83 -3.85 -18.16
N TYR A 51 -26.73 -4.40 -17.65
CA TYR A 51 -26.82 -5.72 -17.02
C TYR A 51 -27.76 -5.69 -15.80
N THR A 52 -28.14 -4.50 -15.31
CA THR A 52 -29.22 -4.23 -14.34
C THR A 52 -30.54 -4.94 -14.66
N ARG A 53 -30.83 -5.20 -15.94
CA ARG A 53 -32.06 -5.87 -16.39
C ARG A 53 -31.96 -7.40 -16.45
N LEU A 54 -30.75 -7.95 -16.34
CA LEU A 54 -30.54 -9.37 -16.12
C LEU A 54 -30.77 -9.62 -14.64
N ALA A 55 -32.04 -9.83 -14.33
CA ALA A 55 -32.49 -10.23 -13.03
C ALA A 55 -33.14 -11.60 -13.15
N VAL A 56 -32.73 -12.51 -12.28
CA VAL A 56 -33.47 -13.75 -12.07
C VAL A 56 -34.57 -13.42 -11.06
N THR A 57 -35.82 -13.53 -11.49
CA THR A 57 -36.97 -13.42 -10.60
C THR A 57 -37.31 -14.82 -10.11
N ILE A 58 -37.02 -15.10 -8.85
CA ILE A 58 -37.48 -16.32 -8.17
C ILE A 58 -38.46 -15.84 -7.10
N ASP A 59 -39.69 -16.37 -7.15
CA ASP A 59 -40.70 -16.18 -6.10
C ASP A 59 -41.02 -14.69 -5.80
N GLY A 60 -41.18 -13.88 -6.85
CA GLY A 60 -41.49 -12.45 -6.74
C GLY A 60 -40.33 -11.55 -6.32
N THR A 61 -39.14 -12.10 -6.09
CA THR A 61 -37.95 -11.35 -5.68
C THR A 61 -36.97 -11.22 -6.85
N THR A 62 -36.65 -9.98 -7.22
CA THR A 62 -35.76 -9.64 -8.33
C THR A 62 -34.30 -9.66 -7.87
N PHE A 63 -33.46 -10.56 -8.38
CA PHE A 63 -32.02 -10.62 -8.10
C PHE A 63 -31.20 -9.99 -9.24
N PRO A 64 -30.74 -8.72 -9.13
CA PRO A 64 -29.99 -8.05 -10.19
C PRO A 64 -28.51 -8.48 -10.21
N TYR A 65 -28.22 -9.70 -10.65
CA TYR A 65 -26.85 -10.24 -10.70
C TYR A 65 -25.97 -9.50 -11.70
N GLY A 66 -26.54 -8.86 -12.73
CA GLY A 66 -25.75 -8.13 -13.70
C GLY A 66 -25.06 -6.87 -13.16
N VAL A 67 -25.62 -6.23 -12.13
CA VAL A 67 -24.96 -5.10 -11.43
C VAL A 67 -23.74 -5.59 -10.66
N PHE A 68 -23.84 -6.77 -10.05
CA PHE A 68 -22.74 -7.40 -9.33
C PHE A 68 -21.59 -7.75 -10.28
N VAL A 69 -21.87 -8.38 -11.42
CA VAL A 69 -20.85 -8.72 -12.42
C VAL A 69 -20.15 -7.47 -12.95
N THR A 70 -20.92 -6.41 -13.26
CA THR A 70 -20.36 -5.12 -13.69
C THR A 70 -19.43 -4.53 -12.63
N SER A 71 -19.85 -4.54 -11.37
CA SER A 71 -19.06 -4.03 -10.25
C SER A 71 -17.80 -4.87 -9.98
N ALA A 72 -17.90 -6.20 -10.11
CA ALA A 72 -16.77 -7.10 -9.95
C ALA A 72 -15.70 -6.92 -11.04
N ILE A 73 -16.13 -6.74 -12.31
CA ILE A 73 -15.22 -6.46 -13.42
C ILE A 73 -14.55 -5.09 -13.23
N ALA A 74 -15.33 -4.05 -12.88
CA ALA A 74 -14.81 -2.73 -12.59
C ALA A 74 -13.77 -2.78 -11.45
N PHE A 75 -14.06 -3.52 -10.38
CA PHE A 75 -13.13 -3.74 -9.27
C PHE A 75 -11.84 -4.43 -9.72
N ALA A 76 -11.93 -5.51 -10.49
CA ALA A 76 -10.76 -6.25 -10.98
C ALA A 76 -9.83 -5.38 -11.85
N ILE A 77 -10.41 -4.58 -12.76
CA ILE A 77 -9.63 -3.66 -13.61
C ILE A 77 -9.01 -2.55 -12.76
N THR A 78 -9.76 -1.99 -11.82
CA THR A 78 -9.26 -0.97 -10.89
C THR A 78 -8.06 -1.48 -10.10
N ALA A 79 -8.17 -2.68 -9.52
CA ALA A 79 -7.10 -3.33 -8.79
C ALA A 79 -5.87 -3.57 -9.68
N ALA A 80 -6.07 -4.02 -10.93
CA ALA A 80 -4.98 -4.20 -11.89
C ALA A 80 -4.24 -2.90 -12.19
N ILE A 81 -4.95 -1.78 -12.36
CA ILE A 81 -4.35 -0.46 -12.63
C ILE A 81 -3.56 0.03 -11.42
N VAL A 82 -4.12 -0.06 -10.20
CA VAL A 82 -3.41 0.32 -8.97
C VAL A 82 -2.15 -0.51 -8.80
N TYR A 83 -2.25 -1.82 -9.04
CA TYR A 83 -1.11 -2.71 -8.97
C TYR A 83 -0.02 -2.32 -9.98
N PHE A 84 -0.40 -2.07 -11.24
CA PHE A 84 0.56 -1.80 -12.30
C PHE A 84 1.15 -0.38 -12.27
N LEU A 85 0.36 0.65 -11.95
CA LEU A 85 0.80 2.05 -11.96
C LEU A 85 1.37 2.55 -10.63
N VAL A 86 1.03 1.90 -9.51
CA VAL A 86 1.51 2.33 -8.19
C VAL A 86 2.40 1.28 -7.57
N VAL A 87 1.88 0.08 -7.34
CA VAL A 87 2.61 -0.96 -6.58
C VAL A 87 3.88 -1.37 -7.32
N LEU A 88 3.78 -1.74 -8.59
CA LEU A 88 4.92 -2.15 -9.41
C LEU A 88 6.06 -1.11 -9.51
N PRO A 89 5.80 0.17 -9.83
CA PRO A 89 6.88 1.16 -9.88
C PRO A 89 7.39 1.53 -8.50
N THR A 90 6.53 1.59 -7.46
CA THR A 90 7.01 1.90 -6.10
C THR A 90 7.89 0.80 -5.56
N THR A 91 7.53 -0.48 -5.69
CA THR A 91 8.39 -1.59 -5.28
C THR A 91 9.70 -1.59 -6.05
N LYS A 92 9.65 -1.40 -7.37
CA LYS A 92 10.85 -1.33 -8.22
C LYS A 92 11.75 -0.13 -7.90
N LEU A 93 11.17 1.01 -7.53
CA LEU A 93 11.91 2.20 -7.09
C LEU A 93 12.55 1.99 -5.72
N ILE A 94 11.82 1.40 -4.76
CA ILE A 94 12.35 1.06 -3.43
C ILE A 94 13.52 0.09 -3.56
N GLU A 95 13.38 -1.00 -4.32
CA GLU A 95 14.47 -1.94 -4.60
C GLU A 95 15.68 -1.27 -5.28
N ARG A 96 15.45 -0.21 -6.06
CA ARG A 96 16.52 0.55 -6.71
C ARG A 96 17.20 1.50 -5.71
N MET A 97 16.45 2.08 -4.78
CA MET A 97 16.98 2.93 -3.71
C MET A 97 17.72 2.11 -2.66
N ASP A 98 17.22 0.94 -2.30
CA ASP A 98 17.83 0.06 -1.28
C ASP A 98 19.10 -0.60 -1.80
N ARG A 99 19.22 -0.88 -3.11
CA ARG A 99 20.50 -1.28 -3.73
C ARG A 99 21.62 -0.24 -3.60
N GLY A 100 21.29 1.03 -3.37
CA GLY A 100 22.27 2.10 -3.15
C GLY A 100 22.52 2.42 -1.67
N LYS A 101 21.75 1.84 -0.75
CA LYS A 101 21.95 1.99 0.69
C LYS A 101 22.71 0.77 1.17
N GLU A 102 24.02 0.90 1.36
CA GLU A 102 24.77 -0.07 2.17
C GLU A 102 24.03 -0.22 3.51
N ALA A 103 23.73 -1.44 3.93
CA ALA A 103 23.06 -1.69 5.20
C ALA A 103 23.84 -0.97 6.30
N THR A 104 23.31 0.14 6.82
CA THR A 104 24.01 0.94 7.83
C THR A 104 23.99 0.26 9.18
N GLU A 105 23.13 -0.74 9.34
CA GLU A 105 22.83 -1.47 10.56
C GLU A 105 22.89 -2.98 10.32
N ARG A 106 23.30 -3.71 11.36
CA ARG A 106 23.36 -5.18 11.43
C ARG A 106 22.88 -5.64 12.79
N GLU A 107 22.56 -6.93 12.89
CA GLU A 107 22.29 -7.55 14.18
C GLU A 107 23.58 -7.76 14.98
N CYS A 108 23.53 -7.44 16.26
CA CYS A 108 24.60 -7.75 17.20
C CYS A 108 24.64 -9.28 17.45
N PRO A 109 25.80 -9.95 17.30
CA PRO A 109 25.91 -11.41 17.47
C PRO A 109 25.63 -11.90 18.90
N GLN A 110 25.62 -11.02 19.89
CA GLN A 110 25.44 -11.39 21.31
C GLN A 110 24.02 -11.14 21.82
N CYS A 111 23.35 -10.09 21.35
CA CYS A 111 22.04 -9.68 21.88
C CYS A 111 20.96 -9.47 20.82
N LEU A 112 21.27 -9.70 19.53
CA LEU A 112 20.32 -9.62 18.41
C LEU A 112 19.63 -8.25 18.23
N SER A 113 20.18 -7.19 18.84
CA SER A 113 19.71 -5.82 18.62
C SER A 113 20.35 -5.21 17.38
N GLU A 114 19.61 -4.36 16.66
CA GLU A 114 20.13 -3.58 15.52
C GLU A 114 21.18 -2.56 15.98
N ILE A 115 22.37 -2.61 15.38
CA ILE A 115 23.52 -1.77 15.70
C ILE A 115 24.20 -1.30 14.41
N PRO A 116 24.87 -0.13 14.40
CA PRO A 116 25.52 0.34 13.19
C PRO A 116 26.69 -0.56 12.79
N MET A 117 26.90 -0.76 11.48
CA MET A 117 27.94 -1.66 10.95
C MET A 117 29.35 -1.38 11.46
N LYS A 118 29.66 -0.10 11.71
CA LYS A 118 30.96 0.39 12.19
C LYS A 118 31.09 0.39 13.72
N ALA A 119 30.09 -0.09 14.46
CA ALA A 119 30.16 -0.18 15.91
C ALA A 119 31.22 -1.21 16.32
N SER A 120 32.19 -0.76 17.12
CA SER A 120 33.12 -1.60 17.87
C SER A 120 32.57 -2.02 19.25
N ARG A 121 31.49 -1.37 19.70
CA ARG A 121 30.83 -1.66 20.97
C ARG A 121 29.31 -1.52 20.87
N CYS A 122 28.57 -2.52 21.34
CA CYS A 122 27.11 -2.53 21.27
C CYS A 122 26.50 -1.56 22.29
N ARG A 123 25.53 -0.72 21.88
CA ARG A 123 24.81 0.20 22.78
C ARG A 123 23.83 -0.50 23.72
N TYR A 124 23.33 -1.67 23.35
CA TYR A 124 22.28 -2.37 24.09
C TYR A 124 22.84 -3.29 25.18
N CYS A 125 23.79 -4.15 24.83
CA CYS A 125 24.39 -5.10 25.77
C CYS A 125 25.80 -4.69 26.23
N THR A 126 26.35 -3.58 25.72
CA THR A 126 27.68 -3.05 26.10
C THR A 126 28.86 -3.94 25.72
N SER A 127 28.62 -5.03 24.98
CA SER A 127 29.66 -5.96 24.55
C SER A 127 30.57 -5.36 23.49
N GLU A 128 31.81 -5.83 23.48
CA GLU A 128 32.77 -5.55 22.40
C GLU A 128 32.51 -6.48 21.22
N ILE A 129 32.47 -5.91 20.03
CA ILE A 129 32.10 -6.60 18.80
C ILE A 129 33.05 -6.17 17.67
N VAL A 130 33.42 -7.11 16.81
CA VAL A 130 34.26 -6.81 15.65
C VAL A 130 33.43 -6.04 14.62
N PRO A 131 33.85 -4.85 14.16
CA PRO A 131 33.18 -4.10 13.11
C PRO A 131 33.00 -4.94 11.84
N ALA A 132 31.84 -4.87 11.19
CA ALA A 132 31.59 -5.68 9.99
C ALA A 132 32.51 -5.34 8.81
N THR A 133 33.10 -4.14 8.83
CA THR A 133 34.10 -3.70 7.83
C THR A 133 35.42 -4.45 7.92
N GLU A 134 35.69 -5.14 9.02
CA GLU A 134 36.97 -5.82 9.29
C GLU A 134 36.88 -7.34 9.15
N VAL A 135 35.70 -7.89 8.89
CA VAL A 135 35.52 -9.35 8.71
C VAL A 135 35.89 -9.69 7.26
N PRO A 136 37.00 -10.40 7.01
CA PRO A 136 37.28 -10.90 5.67
C PRO A 136 36.24 -11.97 5.33
N TYR A 137 35.47 -11.72 4.26
CA TYR A 137 34.53 -12.68 3.70
C TYR A 137 35.25 -13.87 3.07
#